data_AF-A0A963C2F6-F1
#
_entry.id   AF-A0A963C2F6-F1
#
_cell.length_a   1.000
_cell.length_b   1.000
_cell.length_c   1.000
_cell.angle_alpha   90.00
_cell.angle_beta   90.00
_cell.angle_gamma   90.00
#
_symmetry.space_group_name_H-M   'P 1'
#
loop_
_entity.id
_entity.type
_entity.pdbx_description
1 polymer ?
#
loop_
_entity_poly.entity_id
_entity_poly.type
_entity_poly.pdbx_seq_one_letter_code
_entity_poly.pdbx_strand_id
1 'polypeptide(L)' 'DTFLLCSDGLWAYFTDAELGGVLSAHPPRAAAEILIQRARDRATGNGDNCSLVIVKLAEKKAEKKPPAGQPGSPPPRA' A
#
# COMPACT_ATOMS: atom_id res chain seq x y z
N ASP A 1 -2.62 2.98 -9.55
CA ASP A 1 -3.27 4.15 -8.91
C ASP A 1 -3.39 3.97 -7.41
N THR A 2 -3.48 5.07 -6.65
CA THR A 2 -3.68 5.05 -5.20
C THR A 2 -4.76 6.05 -4.81
N PHE A 3 -5.71 5.62 -3.97
CA PHE A 3 -6.75 6.45 -3.39
C PHE A 3 -6.50 6.60 -1.89
N LEU A 4 -6.70 7.80 -1.37
CA LEU A 4 -6.63 8.13 0.05
C LEU A 4 -7.96 8.74 0.48
N LEU A 5 -8.58 8.17 1.52
CA LEU A 5 -9.69 8.76 2.24
C LEU A 5 -9.22 9.06 3.67
N CYS A 6 -9.49 10.24 4.20
CA CYS A 6 -9.03 10.61 5.54
C CYS A 6 -9.90 11.67 6.20
N SER A 7 -9.79 11.81 7.52
CA SER A 7 -10.38 12.92 8.27
C SER A 7 -9.55 14.21 8.15
N ASP A 8 -10.14 15.34 8.52
CA ASP A 8 -9.48 16.64 8.67
C ASP A 8 -8.35 16.65 9.68
N GLY A 9 -8.43 15.80 10.70
CA GLY A 9 -7.31 15.48 11.58
C GLY A 9 -6.04 14.98 10.86
N LEU A 10 -6.13 14.57 9.59
CA LEU A 10 -4.97 14.32 8.72
C LEU A 10 -4.75 15.46 7.72
N TRP A 11 -5.69 15.68 6.80
CA TRP A 11 -5.41 16.49 5.60
C TRP A 11 -5.13 17.97 5.90
N ALA A 12 -5.59 18.49 7.04
CA ALA A 12 -5.30 19.87 7.45
C ALA A 12 -3.79 20.15 7.62
N TYR A 13 -2.97 19.11 7.80
CA TYR A 13 -1.53 19.23 8.01
C TYR A 13 -0.68 19.04 6.76
N PHE A 14 -1.26 18.71 5.59
CA PHE A 14 -0.50 18.34 4.39
C PHE A 14 -0.97 19.09 3.16
N THR A 15 -0.07 19.24 2.19
CA THR A 15 -0.46 19.63 0.82
C THR A 15 -0.74 18.37 -0.01
N ASP A 16 -1.54 18.51 -1.08
CA ASP A 16 -1.82 17.41 -2.02
C ASP A 16 -0.54 16.81 -2.61
N ALA A 17 0.46 17.65 -2.89
CA ALA A 17 1.75 17.21 -3.40
C ALA A 17 2.51 16.34 -2.39
N GLU A 18 2.47 16.70 -1.10
CA GLU A 18 3.09 15.90 -0.06
C GLU A 18 2.38 14.56 0.13
N LEU A 19 1.04 14.56 0.16
CA LEU A 19 0.23 13.34 0.23
C LEU A 19 0.55 12.41 -0.94
N GLY A 20 0.52 12.94 -2.17
CA GLY A 20 0.85 12.18 -3.38
C GLY A 20 2.30 11.65 -3.37
N GLY A 21 3.24 12.44 -2.85
CA GLY A 21 4.63 12.03 -2.69
C GLY A 21 4.78 10.82 -1.75
N VAL A 22 4.14 10.85 -0.58
CA VAL A 22 4.20 9.73 0.37
C VAL A 22 3.50 8.48 -0.18
N LEU A 23 2.33 8.64 -0.80
CA LEU A 23 1.54 7.54 -1.36
C LEU A 23 2.21 6.87 -2.57
N SER A 24 3.03 7.61 -3.33
CA SER A 24 3.78 7.07 -4.47
C SER A 24 5.08 6.37 -4.02
N ALA A 25 5.75 6.91 -3.00
CA ALA A 25 7.04 6.40 -2.53
C ALA A 25 6.94 5.14 -1.65
N HIS A 26 5.81 4.91 -0.98
CA HIS A 26 5.70 3.86 0.04
C HIS A 26 4.55 2.88 -0.19
N PRO A 27 4.66 1.62 0.28
CA PRO A 27 3.52 0.71 0.38
C PRO A 27 2.43 1.28 1.31
N PRO A 28 1.14 0.90 1.12
CA PRO A 28 0.02 1.49 1.87
C PRO A 28 0.20 1.48 3.40
N ARG A 29 0.72 0.37 3.96
CA ARG A 29 0.93 0.27 5.40
C ARG A 29 1.97 1.28 5.92
N ALA A 30 3.12 1.35 5.26
CA ALA A 30 4.18 2.27 5.62
C ALA A 30 3.77 3.73 5.38
N ALA A 31 3.08 4.00 4.27
CA ALA A 31 2.53 5.33 3.98
C ALA A 31 1.58 5.80 5.09
N ALA A 32 0.69 4.93 5.57
CA ALA A 32 -0.23 5.26 6.66
C ALA A 32 0.50 5.62 7.95
N GLU A 33 1.52 4.85 8.32
CA GLU A 33 2.32 5.11 9.53
C GLU A 33 3.06 6.45 9.43
N ILE A 34 3.69 6.73 8.28
CA ILE A 34 4.38 8.00 8.02
C ILE A 34 3.41 9.18 8.11
N LEU A 35 2.24 9.08 7.50
CA LEU A 35 1.24 10.14 7.48
C LEU A 35 0.69 10.41 8.88
N ILE A 36 0.34 9.37 9.66
CA ILE A 36 -0.12 9.53 11.05
C ILE A 36 0.96 10.16 11.91
N GLN A 37 2.22 9.71 11.81
CA GLN A 37 3.29 10.24 12.64
C GLN A 37 3.52 11.72 12.36
N ARG A 38 3.63 12.10 11.08
CA ARG A 38 3.80 13.50 10.67
C ARG A 38 2.63 14.38 11.12
N ALA A 39 1.39 13.89 11.04
CA ALA A 39 0.23 14.63 11.51
C ALA A 39 0.31 14.91 13.01
N ARG A 40 0.68 13.90 13.82
CA ARG A 40 0.88 14.03 15.26
C ARG A 40 2.00 15.00 15.61
N ASP A 41 3.13 14.91 14.91
CA ASP A 41 4.27 15.78 15.14
C ASP A 41 3.90 17.25 14.83
N ARG A 42 3.18 17.49 13.72
CA ARG A 42 2.72 18.83 13.30
C ARG A 42 1.61 19.39 14.19
N ALA A 43 0.79 18.52 14.77
CA ALA A 43 -0.26 18.93 15.67
C ALA A 43 0.26 19.52 16.99
N THR A 44 1.51 19.25 17.38
CA THR A 44 2.15 19.82 18.59
C THR A 44 1.32 19.62 19.87
N GLY A 45 0.61 18.50 19.98
CA GLY A 45 -0.26 18.19 21.13
C GLY A 45 -1.69 18.74 21.05
N ASN A 46 -2.01 19.52 20.01
CA ASN A 46 -3.36 20.07 19.77
C ASN A 46 -4.08 19.37 18.61
N GLY A 47 -3.77 18.09 18.37
CA GLY A 47 -4.29 17.33 17.24
C GLY A 47 -5.69 16.79 17.51
N ASP A 48 -6.47 16.66 16.44
CA ASP A 48 -7.76 15.99 16.48
C ASP A 48 -7.63 14.49 16.13
N ASN A 49 -8.74 13.76 16.19
CA ASN A 49 -8.86 12.37 15.78
C ASN A 49 -8.45 12.21 14.30
N CYS A 50 -7.38 11.46 14.09
CA CYS A 50 -6.81 11.21 12.77
C CYS A 50 -7.15 9.78 12.32
N SER A 51 -7.87 9.67 11.21
CA SER A 51 -8.23 8.40 10.57
C SER A 51 -7.94 8.46 9.08
N LEU A 52 -7.52 7.33 8.50
CA LEU A 52 -7.32 7.23 7.05
C LEU A 52 -7.49 5.80 6.52
N VAL A 53 -7.77 5.71 5.22
CA VAL A 53 -7.81 4.48 4.43
C VAL A 53 -7.03 4.71 3.14
N ILE A 54 -6.10 3.79 2.83
CA ILE A 54 -5.32 3.83 1.59
C ILE A 54 -5.66 2.60 0.76
N VAL A 55 -6.09 2.82 -0.47
CA VAL A 55 -6.35 1.76 -1.45
C VAL A 55 -5.38 1.92 -2.62
N LYS A 56 -4.48 0.95 -2.79
CA LYS A 56 -3.59 0.90 -3.94
C LYS A 56 -4.08 -0.13 -4.94
N LEU A 57 -4.43 0.34 -6.13
CA LEU A 57 -4.78 -0.54 -7.25
C LEU A 57 -3.48 -1.13 -7.80
N ALA A 58 -3.38 -2.46 -7.73
CA ALA A 58 -2.27 -3.23 -8.27
C ALA A 58 -2.77 -4.12 -9.40
N GLU A 59 -1.99 -4.25 -10.47
CA GLU A 59 -2.28 -5.23 -11.51
C GLU A 59 -2.17 -6.64 -10.95
N LYS A 60 -3.11 -7.51 -11.34
CA LYS A 60 -3.09 -8.90 -10.93
C LYS A 60 -1.91 -9.58 -11.64
N LYS A 61 -0.85 -9.93 -10.89
CA LYS A 61 0.21 -10.79 -11.44
C LYS A 61 -0.44 -12.10 -11.88
N ALA A 62 -0.29 -12.46 -13.15
CA ALA A 62 -0.70 -13.76 -13.66
C ALA A 62 0.01 -14.84 -12.84
N GLU A 63 -0.77 -15.73 -12.21
CA GLU A 63 -0.21 -16.95 -11.64
C GLU A 63 0.44 -17.74 -12.77
N LYS A 64 1.75 -17.98 -12.66
CA LYS A 64 2.40 -18.98 -13.51
C LYS A 64 1.80 -20.33 -13.11
N LYS A 65 0.81 -20.78 -13.87
CA LYS A 65 0.32 -22.16 -13.79
C LYS A 65 1.55 -23.07 -13.87
N PRO A 66 1.72 -24.04 -12.95
CA PRO A 66 2.78 -25.04 -13.10
C PRO A 66 2.66 -25.64 -14.50
N PRO A 67 3.79 -25.86 -15.22
CA PRO A 67 3.73 -26.51 -16.52
C PRO A 67 2.96 -27.82 -16.37
N ALA A 68 1.88 -27.95 -17.14
CA ALA A 68 1.04 -29.12 -17.14
C ALA A 68 1.89 -30.35 -17.44
N GLY A 69 1.82 -31.33 -16.53
CA GLY A 69 2.46 -32.65 -16.56
C GLY A 69 3.45 -32.93 -17.68
N GLN A 70 4.74 -33.00 -17.34
CA GLN A 70 5.63 -33.89 -18.10
C GLN A 70 5.11 -35.31 -17.89
N PRO A 71 4.74 -36.06 -18.95
CA PRO A 71 4.52 -37.49 -18.82
C PRO A 71 5.82 -38.11 -18.34
N GLY A 72 5.81 -38.73 -17.16
CA GLY A 72 6.97 -39.43 -16.64
C GLY A 72 7.49 -40.42 -17.69
N SER A 73 8.76 -40.33 -18.01
CA SER A 73 9.44 -41.27 -18.90
C SER A 73 9.17 -42.70 -18.44
N PRO A 74 8.82 -43.64 -19.34
CA PRO A 74 8.59 -45.02 -18.93
C PRO A 74 9.86 -45.62 -18.32
N PRO A 75 9.74 -46.50 -17.31
CA PRO A 75 10.88 -47.10 -16.65
C PRO A 75 11.69 -47.95 -17.66
N PRO A 76 13.02 -48.05 -17.48
CA PRO A 76 13.86 -48.85 -18.36
C PRO A 76 13.44 -50.33 -18.26
N ARG A 77 13.26 -50.97 -19.41
CA ARG A 77 12.98 -52.41 -19.47
C ARG A 77 14.24 -53.17 -19.01
N ALA A 78 14.07 -54.04 -18.03
CA ALA A 78 15.03 -55.06 -17.65
C ALA A 78 14.92 -56.28 -18.58
#